data_AF-A0A6P1AAW3-F1
#
_entry.id   AF-A0A6P1AAW3-F1
#
_cell.length_a   1.000
_cell.length_b   1.000
_cell.length_c   1.000
_cell.angle_alpha   90.00
_cell.angle_beta   90.00
_cell.angle_gamma   90.00
#
_symmetry.space_group_name_H-M   'P 1'
#
loop_
_entity.id
_entity.type
_entity.pdbx_description
1 polymer ?
#
loop_
_entity_poly.entity_id
_entity_poly.type
_entity_poly.pdbx_seq_one_letter_code
_entity_poly.pdbx_strand_id
1 'polypeptide(L)' 'MEDNRNDVKFGFTPQAENWNGRLAMIGFAAALIVELISGQGVLHFWGLM' A
#
# COMPACT_ATOMS: atom_id res chain seq x y z
N MET A 1 -24.47 -26.81 10.42
CA MET A 1 -24.33 -25.59 9.61
C MET A 1 -22.85 -25.47 9.32
N GLU A 2 -22.42 -25.88 8.13
CA GLU A 2 -21.01 -25.84 7.71
C GLU A 2 -20.54 -24.38 7.62
N ASP A 3 -19.67 -24.00 8.55
CA ASP A 3 -18.93 -22.74 8.53
C ASP A 3 -17.87 -22.85 7.41
N ASN A 4 -18.24 -22.48 6.19
CA ASN A 4 -17.33 -22.43 5.05
C ASN A 4 -16.39 -21.23 5.21
N ARG A 5 -15.30 -21.44 5.96
CA ARG A 5 -14.20 -20.49 6.22
C ARG A 5 -13.47 -19.99 4.96
N ASN A 6 -13.87 -20.47 3.78
CA ASN A 6 -13.27 -20.12 2.49
C ASN A 6 -14.18 -19.24 1.63
N ASP A 7 -15.30 -18.74 2.19
CA ASP A 7 -16.03 -17.67 1.53
C ASP A 7 -15.16 -16.41 1.59
N VAL A 8 -14.40 -16.17 0.52
CA VAL A 8 -13.86 -14.85 0.18
C VAL A 8 -15.07 -13.93 0.04
N LYS A 9 -15.59 -13.47 1.18
CA LYS A 9 -16.64 -12.46 1.25
C LYS A 9 -16.02 -11.18 0.71
N PHE A 10 -16.13 -11.00 -0.60
CA PHE A 10 -15.78 -9.76 -1.28
C PHE A 10 -16.68 -8.66 -0.71
N GLY A 11 -16.16 -7.95 0.29
CA GLY A 11 -16.86 -6.93 1.07
C GLY A 11 -15.92 -6.32 2.12
N PHE A 12 -16.37 -5.24 2.76
CA PHE A 12 -15.65 -4.57 3.86
C PHE A 12 -15.56 -5.49 5.08
N THR A 13 -14.62 -6.43 5.03
CA THR A 13 -14.29 -7.29 6.17
C THR A 13 -13.18 -6.62 6.97
N PRO A 14 -13.19 -6.72 8.32
CA PRO A 14 -12.16 -6.12 9.16
C PRO A 14 -10.74 -6.62 8.84
N GLN A 15 -10.63 -7.82 8.27
CA GLN A 15 -9.36 -8.32 7.75
C GLN A 15 -8.89 -7.50 6.54
N ALA A 16 -9.76 -7.23 5.54
CA ALA A 16 -9.41 -6.43 4.37
C ALA A 16 -9.02 -4.99 4.72
N GLU A 17 -9.65 -4.37 5.72
CA GLU A 17 -9.30 -3.04 6.22
C GLU A 17 -7.89 -3.01 6.83
N ASN A 18 -7.55 -4.01 7.65
CA ASN A 18 -6.22 -4.11 8.23
C ASN A 18 -5.14 -4.37 7.17
N TRP A 19 -5.44 -5.20 6.16
CA TRP A 19 -4.55 -5.41 5.02
C TRP A 19 -4.36 -4.13 4.21
N ASN A 20 -5.42 -3.39 3.90
CA ASN A 20 -5.33 -2.13 3.17
C ASN A 20 -4.52 -1.07 3.96
N GLY A 21 -4.76 -0.95 5.27
CA GLY A 21 -3.99 -0.05 6.14
C GLY A 21 -2.49 -0.36 6.16
N ARG A 22 -2.11 -1.64 6.21
CA ARG A 22 -0.69 -2.06 6.15
C ARG A 22 -0.06 -1.78 4.79
N LEU A 23 -0.78 -2.06 3.71
CA LEU A 23 -0.32 -1.77 2.35
C LEU A 23 -0.13 -0.26 2.14
N ALA A 24 -1.02 0.57 2.67
CA ALA A 24 -0.90 2.03 2.63
C ALA A 24 0.32 2.53 3.40
N MET A 25 0.57 2.01 4.62
CA MET A 25 1.77 2.37 5.40
C MET A 25 3.07 1.97 4.70
N ILE A 26 3.10 0.78 4.08
CA ILE A 26 4.27 0.31 3.31
C ILE A 26 4.46 1.16 2.05
N GLY A 27 3.38 1.50 1.33
CA GLY A 27 3.45 2.36 0.15
C GLY A 27 3.97 3.76 0.49
N PHE A 28 3.52 4.33 1.61
CA PHE A 28 4.00 5.62 2.09
C PHE A 28 5.47 5.58 2.52
N ALA A 29 5.88 4.54 3.27
CA ALA A 29 7.27 4.37 3.65
C ALA A 29 8.19 4.14 2.43
N ALA A 30 7.75 3.34 1.45
CA ALA A 30 8.47 3.12 0.21
C ALA A 30 8.58 4.41 -0.61
N ALA A 31 7.51 5.22 -0.69
CA ALA A 31 7.54 6.53 -1.34
C ALA A 31 8.56 7.46 -0.68
N LEU A 32 8.56 7.57 0.65
CA LEU A 32 9.55 8.37 1.38
C LEU A 32 10.99 7.87 1.15
N ILE A 33 11.21 6.55 1.19
CA ILE A 33 12.52 5.94 0.95
C ILE A 33 12.99 6.21 -0.48
N VAL A 34 12.10 6.09 -1.47
CA VAL A 34 12.40 6.45 -2.87
C VAL A 34 12.76 7.92 -2.99
N GLU A 35 12.03 8.81 -2.31
CA GLU A 35 12.31 10.25 -2.30
C GLU A 35 13.70 10.56 -1.69
N LEU A 36 14.06 9.86 -0.61
CA LEU A 36 15.34 10.00 0.09
C LEU A 36 16.53 9.41 -0.69
N ILE A 37 16.38 8.20 -1.25
CA ILE A 37 17.45 7.52 -2.01
C ILE A 37 17.68 8.21 -3.35
N SER A 38 16.60 8.64 -4.01
CA SER A 38 16.72 9.43 -5.23
C SER A 38 17.44 10.74 -4.93
N GLY A 39 17.30 11.31 -3.71
CA GLY A 39 17.95 12.57 -3.30
C GLY A 39 17.51 13.78 -4.13
N GLN A 40 16.41 13.57 -4.85
CA GLN A 40 16.08 14.20 -6.10
C GLN A 40 14.59 13.90 -6.19
N GLY A 41 13.80 14.85 -5.66
CA GLY A 41 12.35 14.72 -5.60
C GLY A 41 11.83 14.37 -6.99
N VAL A 42 10.64 13.74 -7.04
CA VAL A 42 9.93 13.25 -8.24
C VAL A 42 10.13 14.11 -9.51
N LEU A 43 10.36 15.42 -9.35
CA LEU A 43 10.79 16.40 -10.34
C LEU A 43 12.01 16.05 -11.24
N HIS A 44 13.13 15.48 -10.77
CA HIS A 44 14.27 15.14 -11.69
C HIS A 44 14.19 13.68 -12.18
N PHE A 45 13.40 12.77 -11.57
CA PHE A 45 12.96 11.55 -12.26
C PHE A 45 12.06 11.89 -13.47
N TRP A 46 11.32 13.00 -13.40
CA TRP A 46 10.57 13.58 -14.50
C TRP A 46 11.40 14.49 -15.44
N GLY A 47 12.72 14.63 -15.20
CA GLY A 47 13.63 15.38 -16.08
C GLY A 47 13.43 16.90 -16.11
N LEU A 48 12.88 17.51 -15.05
CA LEU A 48 12.60 18.95 -14.99
C LEU A 48 13.77 19.81 -14.45
N MET A 49 14.89 19.19 -14.08
CA MET A 49 16.22 19.79 -13.92
C MET A 49 17.26 18.82 -14.48
#